data_AF-A0A1U7DSY0-F1
#
_entry.id   AF-A0A1U7DSY0-F1
#
_cell.length_a   1.000
_cell.length_b   1.000
_cell.length_c   1.000
_cell.angle_alpha   90.00
_cell.angle_beta   90.00
_cell.angle_gamma   90.00
#
_symmetry.space_group_name_H-M   'P 1'
#
loop_
_entity.id
_entity.type
_entity.pdbx_description
1 polymer ?
#
loop_
_entity_poly.entity_id
_entity_poly.type
_entity_poly.pdbx_seq_one_letter_code
_entity_poly.pdbx_strand_id
1 'polypeptide(L)'
;MVKNLNSLVVVVTCFIFSCCNTLNASYSKGIYKENSANNCKKETVYIEKNGIVRVDLKNSGASNNEWSSQNILDGYTGSDYLIWRGADNFNTPGNGRLVYTIKIKHSGTYQFVWKSRIGEGDSNTEHNDSWLRISADSFYGEKSSTGQRVYPKGSGKTRTPKVPVKTDG
;
A
#
# COMPACT_ATOMS: atom_id res chain seq x y z
N MET A 1 19.30 -17.97 -7.23
CA MET A 1 18.84 -18.78 -6.08
C MET A 1 17.53 -18.17 -5.60
N VAL A 2 16.40 -18.82 -5.91
CA VAL A 2 15.03 -18.32 -5.66
C VAL A 2 14.56 -18.83 -4.30
N LYS A 3 14.21 -17.94 -3.36
CA LYS A 3 13.33 -18.29 -2.21
C LYS A 3 12.43 -17.13 -1.77
N ASN A 4 11.16 -17.26 -2.16
CA ASN A 4 9.93 -16.92 -1.42
C ASN A 4 9.58 -15.44 -1.14
N LEU A 5 8.87 -14.82 -2.10
CA LEU A 5 7.88 -13.77 -1.79
C LEU A 5 6.63 -14.43 -1.16
N ASN A 6 6.52 -14.36 0.17
CA ASN A 6 5.26 -14.66 0.84
C ASN A 6 4.28 -13.52 0.55
N SER A 7 3.32 -13.77 -0.35
CA SER A 7 2.25 -12.82 -0.66
C SER A 7 1.26 -12.77 0.50
N LEU A 8 1.10 -11.57 1.10
CA LEU A 8 0.04 -11.25 2.04
C LEU A 8 -1.07 -10.54 1.25
N VAL A 9 -2.17 -11.24 1.02
CA VAL A 9 -3.37 -10.64 0.40
C VAL A 9 -4.10 -9.86 1.47
N VAL A 10 -4.43 -8.59 1.22
CA VAL A 10 -5.25 -7.79 2.12
C VAL A 10 -6.56 -7.32 1.47
N VAL A 11 -7.69 -7.67 2.08
CA VAL A 11 -9.05 -7.37 1.60
C VAL A 11 -9.60 -6.14 2.30
N VAL A 12 -9.92 -5.05 1.61
CA VAL A 12 -10.54 -3.86 2.23
C VAL A 12 -11.96 -3.69 1.71
N THR A 13 -12.95 -3.83 2.60
CA THR A 13 -14.34 -3.41 2.34
C THR A 13 -14.57 -1.99 2.88
N CYS A 14 -15.18 -1.12 2.07
CA CYS A 14 -15.40 0.31 2.36
C CYS A 14 -16.89 0.63 2.41
N PHE A 15 -17.36 1.27 3.49
CA PHE A 15 -18.66 1.94 3.54
C PHE A 15 -18.49 3.45 3.31
N ILE A 16 -19.41 4.01 2.53
CA ILE A 16 -19.41 5.41 2.13
C ILE A 16 -20.29 6.18 3.12
N PHE A 17 -19.76 7.22 3.78
CA PHE A 17 -20.57 8.31 4.31
C PHE A 17 -20.15 9.63 3.67
N SER A 18 -21.15 10.29 3.10
CA SER A 18 -21.09 11.53 2.31
C SER A 18 -20.69 12.74 3.14
N CYS A 19 -19.88 13.64 2.56
CA CYS A 19 -20.20 15.07 2.57
C CYS A 19 -19.30 15.84 1.58
N CYS A 20 -19.59 15.81 0.27
CA CYS A 20 -19.20 16.89 -0.65
C CYS A 20 -19.97 16.77 -1.96
N ASN A 21 -20.83 17.74 -2.25
CA ASN A 21 -21.59 17.79 -3.49
C ASN A 21 -20.75 18.38 -4.63
N THR A 22 -21.02 17.87 -5.84
CA THR A 22 -20.50 18.23 -7.18
C THR A 22 -19.16 17.60 -7.59
N LEU A 23 -19.24 16.58 -8.45
CA LEU A 23 -18.12 15.87 -9.05
C LEU A 23 -17.98 16.31 -10.52
N ASN A 24 -16.90 17.01 -10.85
CA ASN A 24 -16.41 17.09 -12.23
C ASN A 24 -15.06 16.37 -12.28
N ALA A 25 -15.07 15.13 -12.76
CA ALA A 25 -13.87 14.31 -12.92
C ALA A 25 -13.29 14.49 -14.32
N SER A 26 -12.11 15.10 -14.44
CA SER A 26 -11.34 15.12 -15.70
C SER A 26 -10.22 14.08 -15.67
N TYR A 27 -10.11 13.29 -16.75
CA TYR A 27 -9.11 12.24 -16.92
C TYR A 27 -7.78 12.81 -17.41
N SER A 28 -6.69 12.59 -16.65
CA SER A 28 -5.34 12.67 -17.21
C SER A 28 -4.51 11.48 -16.72
N LYS A 29 -4.09 10.63 -17.67
CA LYS A 29 -2.94 9.71 -17.57
C LYS A 29 -2.81 8.99 -16.21
N GLY A 30 -3.87 8.29 -15.81
CA GLY A 30 -3.84 7.35 -14.68
C GLY A 30 -4.02 7.94 -13.27
N ILE A 31 -4.28 9.24 -13.12
CA ILE A 31 -4.59 9.86 -11.82
C ILE A 31 -5.95 10.55 -11.91
N TYR A 32 -6.90 10.15 -11.06
CA TYR A 32 -8.11 10.94 -10.81
C TYR A 32 -7.71 12.08 -9.86
N LYS A 33 -7.65 13.31 -10.37
CA LYS A 33 -7.46 14.51 -9.55
C LYS A 33 -8.82 15.20 -9.38
N GLU A 34 -9.39 15.19 -8.19
CA GLU A 34 -10.55 16.02 -7.85
C GLU A 34 -10.05 17.42 -7.44
N ASN A 35 -10.55 18.48 -8.09
CA ASN A 35 -10.34 19.85 -7.63
C ASN A 35 -11.54 20.26 -6.77
N SER A 36 -11.33 20.51 -5.48
CA SER A 36 -12.34 21.13 -4.61
C SER A 36 -12.11 22.63 -4.53
N ALA A 37 -13.14 23.42 -4.83
CA ALA A 37 -13.21 24.82 -4.48
C ALA A 37 -13.63 24.90 -3.00
N ASN A 38 -12.85 25.59 -2.18
CA ASN A 38 -12.95 25.76 -0.72
C ASN A 38 -12.04 24.84 0.10
N ASN A 39 -11.63 25.37 1.26
CA ASN A 39 -10.49 25.03 2.14
C ASN A 39 -10.44 23.60 2.74
N CYS A 40 -11.06 22.61 2.10
CA CYS A 40 -10.85 21.20 2.38
C CYS A 40 -9.46 20.79 1.88
N LYS A 41 -8.65 20.19 2.76
CA LYS A 41 -7.40 19.55 2.36
C LYS A 41 -7.69 18.63 1.17
N LYS A 42 -7.06 18.94 0.04
CA LYS A 42 -7.19 18.17 -1.19
C LYS A 42 -6.42 16.87 -1.01
N GLU A 43 -7.09 15.86 -0.46
CA GLU A 43 -6.53 14.52 -0.37
C GLU A 43 -6.64 13.83 -1.73
N THR A 44 -5.54 13.23 -2.19
CA THR A 44 -5.57 12.42 -3.41
C THR A 44 -6.11 11.04 -3.06
N VAL A 45 -7.19 10.63 -3.71
CA VAL A 45 -7.80 9.30 -3.56
C VAL A 45 -7.52 8.47 -4.80
N TYR A 46 -6.92 7.30 -4.62
CA TYR A 46 -6.66 6.33 -5.69
C TYR A 46 -7.85 5.37 -5.82
N ILE A 47 -8.46 5.31 -7.00
CA ILE A 47 -9.70 4.56 -7.22
C ILE A 47 -9.41 3.32 -8.05
N GLU A 48 -9.94 2.19 -7.61
CA GLU A 48 -9.88 0.93 -8.35
C GLU A 48 -10.53 1.03 -9.74
N LYS A 49 -9.84 0.46 -10.74
CA LYS A 49 -10.34 0.27 -12.09
C LYS A 49 -9.91 -1.11 -12.60
N ASN A 50 -10.85 -1.89 -13.11
CA ASN A 50 -10.62 -3.21 -13.70
C ASN A 50 -9.84 -4.15 -12.76
N GLY A 51 -10.19 -4.17 -11.46
CA GLY A 51 -9.51 -5.03 -10.47
C GLY A 51 -8.13 -4.55 -10.03
N ILE A 52 -7.70 -3.35 -10.45
CA ILE A 52 -6.36 -2.83 -10.16
C ILE A 52 -6.46 -1.45 -9.50
N VAL A 53 -5.63 -1.24 -8.48
CA VAL A 53 -5.27 0.09 -7.97
C VAL A 53 -3.77 0.26 -8.19
N ARG A 54 -3.38 1.36 -8.83
CA ARG A 54 -1.97 1.75 -8.95
C ARG A 54 -1.76 3.05 -8.19
N VAL A 55 -0.76 3.05 -7.32
CA VAL A 55 -0.29 4.21 -6.58
C VAL A 55 1.17 4.43 -6.98
N ASP A 56 1.47 5.55 -7.64
CA ASP A 56 2.85 5.97 -7.81
C ASP A 56 3.29 6.63 -6.49
N LEU A 57 4.27 6.04 -5.81
CA LEU A 57 4.74 6.54 -4.52
C LEU A 57 5.43 7.89 -4.73
N LYS A 58 4.90 8.93 -4.10
CA LYS A 58 5.44 10.29 -4.18
C LYS A 58 5.46 10.88 -2.78
N ASN A 59 6.51 11.64 -2.48
CA ASN A 59 6.54 12.38 -1.24
C ASN A 59 5.47 13.47 -1.35
N SER A 60 4.38 13.33 -0.60
CA SER A 60 3.27 14.28 -0.59
C SER A 60 3.60 15.58 0.14
N GLY A 61 4.85 15.75 0.60
CA GLY A 61 5.36 16.97 1.22
C GLY A 61 4.71 17.33 2.56
N ALA A 62 3.82 16.48 3.08
CA ALA A 62 2.97 16.78 4.24
C ALA A 62 3.61 16.41 5.60
N SER A 63 4.85 15.95 5.63
CA SER A 63 5.63 15.91 6.86
C SER A 63 7.11 16.05 6.51
N ASN A 64 7.86 16.64 7.42
CA ASN A 64 9.32 16.83 7.41
C ASN A 64 10.04 15.47 7.43
N ASN A 65 9.72 14.60 6.48
CA ASN A 65 10.20 13.24 6.44
C ASN A 65 11.47 13.19 5.60
N GLU A 66 12.38 12.30 5.99
CA GLU A 66 13.69 12.17 5.37
C GLU A 66 13.58 11.40 4.03
N TRP A 67 12.41 11.41 3.37
CA TRP A 67 12.21 10.87 2.04
C TRP A 67 12.58 11.89 0.96
N SER A 68 13.56 11.54 0.14
CA SER A 68 14.00 12.34 -1.00
C SER A 68 13.54 11.71 -2.31
N SER A 69 13.17 12.52 -3.30
CA SER A 69 12.94 12.02 -4.66
C SER A 69 14.26 11.96 -5.41
N GLN A 70 14.51 10.85 -6.12
CA GLN A 70 15.73 10.59 -6.88
C GLN A 70 15.42 9.90 -8.20
N ASN A 71 16.34 10.00 -9.15
CA ASN A 71 16.19 9.42 -10.49
C ASN A 71 17.50 8.84 -11.05
N ILE A 72 18.51 8.66 -10.19
CA ILE A 72 19.87 8.23 -10.58
C ILE A 72 20.00 6.72 -10.78
N LEU A 73 19.19 5.92 -10.10
CA LEU A 73 19.22 4.46 -10.20
C LEU A 73 18.24 3.98 -11.25
N ASP A 74 18.59 2.95 -12.03
CA ASP A 74 17.68 2.34 -12.99
C ASP A 74 16.60 1.45 -12.33
N GLY A 75 15.57 1.14 -13.14
CA GLY A 75 14.57 0.13 -12.82
C GLY A 75 13.33 0.66 -12.10
N TYR A 76 13.15 1.97 -11.94
CA TYR A 76 11.88 2.56 -11.47
C TYR A 76 10.88 2.75 -12.62
N THR A 77 9.64 3.05 -12.29
CA THR A 77 8.60 3.42 -13.26
C THR A 77 8.16 4.85 -13.00
N GLY A 78 7.99 5.67 -14.05
CA GLY A 78 7.64 7.08 -13.89
C GLY A 78 8.87 7.98 -14.04
N SER A 79 8.86 9.12 -13.35
CA SER A 79 9.91 10.14 -13.42
C SER A 79 11.04 9.95 -12.41
N ASP A 80 10.73 9.31 -11.29
CA ASP A 80 11.55 9.29 -10.09
C ASP A 80 11.11 8.16 -9.14
N TYR A 81 11.88 7.96 -8.07
CA TYR A 81 11.58 7.08 -6.94
C TYR A 81 11.88 7.78 -5.62
N LEU A 82 11.31 7.28 -4.53
CA LEU A 82 11.61 7.76 -3.19
C LEU A 82 12.76 6.96 -2.56
N ILE A 83 13.70 7.67 -1.94
CA ILE A 83 14.77 7.11 -1.12
C ILE A 83 14.70 7.68 0.30
N TRP A 84 14.88 6.82 1.29
CA TRP A 84 15.01 7.23 2.68
C TRP A 84 16.45 7.72 2.91
N ARG A 85 16.60 8.95 3.39
CA ARG A 85 17.88 9.59 3.75
C ARG A 85 18.01 9.84 5.25
N GLY A 86 17.09 9.26 6.00
CA GLY A 86 17.01 9.44 7.42
C GLY A 86 17.79 8.45 8.23
N ALA A 87 17.68 8.58 9.55
CA ALA A 87 18.25 7.61 10.47
C ALA A 87 17.63 6.21 10.28
N ASP A 88 18.38 5.18 10.64
CA ASP A 88 17.82 3.84 10.78
C ASP A 88 16.77 3.82 11.91
N ASN A 89 15.64 3.18 11.65
CA ASN A 89 14.51 3.04 12.56
C ASN A 89 14.21 1.57 12.86
N PHE A 90 15.25 0.73 12.90
CA PHE A 90 15.13 -0.66 13.30
C PHE A 90 14.37 -0.79 14.63
N ASN A 91 13.36 -1.65 14.66
CA ASN A 91 12.42 -1.84 15.78
C ASN A 91 11.55 -0.63 16.20
N THR A 92 11.62 0.50 15.49
CA THR A 92 10.80 1.70 15.76
C THR A 92 9.92 2.05 14.55
N PRO A 93 8.96 1.17 14.16
CA PRO A 93 8.13 1.40 13.00
C PRO A 93 7.22 2.61 13.17
N GLY A 94 6.87 3.27 12.06
CA GLY A 94 5.95 4.40 12.04
C GLY A 94 6.60 5.78 11.94
N ASN A 95 7.93 5.83 11.79
CA ASN A 95 8.65 7.01 11.33
C ASN A 95 8.57 7.14 9.80
N GLY A 96 8.68 8.37 9.27
CA GLY A 96 8.68 8.60 7.82
C GLY A 96 7.41 8.12 7.09
N ARG A 97 6.22 8.25 7.68
CA ARG A 97 5.00 7.67 7.10
C ARG A 97 4.60 8.33 5.77
N LEU A 98 4.40 7.50 4.76
CA LEU A 98 3.69 7.85 3.54
C LEU A 98 2.26 7.30 3.64
N VAL A 99 1.26 8.18 3.52
CA VAL A 99 -0.16 7.83 3.66
C VAL A 99 -0.87 8.02 2.33
N TYR A 100 -1.58 6.98 1.90
CA TYR A 100 -2.33 6.96 0.64
C TYR A 100 -3.76 6.51 0.90
N THR A 101 -4.72 7.28 0.40
CA THR A 101 -6.14 6.94 0.49
C THR A 101 -6.54 6.16 -0.75
N ILE A 102 -7.06 4.95 -0.57
CA ILE A 102 -7.46 4.04 -1.64
C ILE A 102 -8.95 3.73 -1.53
N LYS A 103 -9.65 3.76 -2.67
CA LYS A 103 -11.04 3.35 -2.80
C LYS A 103 -11.14 2.09 -3.66
N ILE A 104 -11.44 0.97 -3.01
CA ILE A 104 -11.83 -0.29 -3.64
C ILE A 104 -13.34 -0.25 -3.92
N LYS A 105 -13.74 -0.51 -5.17
CA LYS A 105 -15.14 -0.50 -5.62
C LYS A 105 -15.76 -1.90 -5.58
N HIS A 106 -14.94 -2.94 -5.79
CA HIS A 106 -15.40 -4.32 -5.82
C HIS A 106 -14.75 -5.09 -4.66
N SER A 107 -15.58 -5.64 -3.77
CA SER A 107 -15.06 -6.47 -2.68
C SER A 107 -14.38 -7.71 -3.25
N GLY A 108 -13.19 -8.03 -2.75
CA GLY A 108 -12.43 -9.17 -3.23
C GLY A 108 -11.06 -9.31 -2.57
N THR A 109 -10.35 -10.37 -2.99
CA THR A 109 -8.99 -10.70 -2.58
C THR A 109 -7.99 -9.98 -3.49
N TYR A 110 -7.28 -8.98 -2.95
CA TYR A 110 -6.25 -8.23 -3.69
C TYR A 110 -4.85 -8.59 -3.24
N GLN A 111 -3.94 -8.76 -4.22
CA GLN A 111 -2.52 -8.86 -3.92
C GLN A 111 -1.95 -7.45 -3.74
N PHE A 112 -1.39 -7.19 -2.56
CA PHE A 112 -0.60 -5.98 -2.35
C PHE A 112 0.82 -6.22 -2.87
N VAL A 113 1.27 -5.39 -3.81
CA VAL A 113 2.63 -5.43 -4.36
C VAL A 113 3.21 -4.03 -4.27
N TRP A 114 4.30 -3.88 -3.52
CA TRP A 114 5.16 -2.71 -3.63
C TRP A 114 6.44 -3.09 -4.37
N LYS A 115 7.03 -2.10 -5.04
CA LYS A 115 8.34 -2.23 -5.66
C LYS A 115 9.33 -1.46 -4.80
N SER A 116 10.23 -2.17 -4.14
CA SER A 116 11.28 -1.59 -3.30
C SER A 116 12.66 -2.01 -3.80
N ARG A 117 13.68 -1.24 -3.41
CA ARG A 117 15.09 -1.50 -3.67
C ARG A 117 15.89 -1.01 -2.46
N ILE A 118 16.96 -1.73 -2.13
CA ILE A 118 17.97 -1.28 -1.16
C ILE A 118 18.78 -0.16 -1.83
N GLY A 119 18.71 1.03 -1.25
CA GLY A 119 19.28 2.26 -1.83
C GLY A 119 20.57 2.74 -1.16
N GLU A 120 21.02 2.05 -0.10
CA GLU A 120 22.16 2.41 0.74
C GLU A 120 22.86 1.13 1.22
N GLY A 121 24.18 1.18 1.40
CA GLY A 121 24.99 0.04 1.84
C GLY A 121 25.40 -0.92 0.72
N ASP A 122 26.25 -1.88 1.08
CA ASP A 122 26.84 -2.88 0.17
C ASP A 122 26.26 -4.29 0.36
N SER A 123 25.41 -4.48 1.38
CA SER A 123 24.78 -5.76 1.70
C SER A 123 23.27 -5.75 1.49
N ASN A 124 22.71 -6.87 1.05
CA ASN A 124 21.25 -7.03 0.92
C ASN A 124 20.52 -7.22 2.27
N THR A 125 21.27 -7.30 3.37
CA THR A 125 20.74 -7.40 4.73
C THR A 125 20.63 -6.06 5.44
N GLU A 126 21.11 -4.98 4.82
CA GLU A 126 21.14 -3.63 5.38
C GLU A 126 20.04 -2.76 4.73
N HIS A 127 19.50 -1.82 5.50
CA HIS A 127 18.57 -0.78 5.02
C HIS A 127 17.40 -1.28 4.15
N ASN A 128 16.92 -2.50 4.41
CA ASN A 128 15.91 -3.17 3.59
C ASN A 128 14.51 -3.20 4.24
N ASP A 129 14.38 -2.64 5.44
CA ASP A 129 13.15 -2.66 6.22
C ASP A 129 12.15 -1.61 5.75
N SER A 130 10.92 -2.05 5.50
CA SER A 130 9.76 -1.18 5.28
C SER A 130 8.50 -1.86 5.82
N TRP A 131 7.59 -1.06 6.38
CA TRP A 131 6.40 -1.57 7.08
C TRP A 131 5.11 -1.14 6.39
N LEU A 132 4.15 -2.07 6.32
CA LEU A 132 2.78 -1.82 5.86
C LEU A 132 1.84 -1.64 7.06
N ARG A 133 0.98 -0.63 6.99
CA ARG A 133 -0.23 -0.55 7.84
C ARG A 133 -1.44 -0.32 6.96
N ILE A 134 -2.49 -1.10 7.20
CA ILE A 134 -3.80 -0.93 6.56
C ILE A 134 -4.80 -0.50 7.63
N SER A 135 -5.57 0.53 7.31
CA SER A 135 -6.63 1.08 8.15
C SER A 135 -7.95 0.95 7.41
N ALA A 136 -8.74 -0.05 7.78
CA ALA A 136 -10.04 -0.34 7.17
C ALA A 136 -10.91 -1.09 8.18
N ASP A 137 -12.23 -0.98 8.04
CA ASP A 137 -13.19 -1.57 8.97
C ASP A 137 -13.15 -3.10 8.97
N SER A 138 -12.94 -3.70 7.80
CA SER A 138 -12.87 -5.16 7.66
C SER A 138 -11.81 -5.52 6.65
N PHE A 139 -10.76 -6.17 7.15
CA PHE A 139 -9.71 -6.79 6.35
C PHE A 139 -9.12 -8.03 6.99
N TYR A 140 -8.40 -8.80 6.17
CA TYR A 140 -7.63 -9.96 6.59
C TYR A 140 -6.38 -10.09 5.74
N GLY A 141 -5.34 -10.71 6.30
CA GLY A 141 -4.22 -11.25 5.56
C GLY A 141 -4.51 -12.68 5.13
N GLU A 142 -4.32 -13.04 3.86
CA GLU A 142 -4.46 -14.43 3.39
C GLU A 142 -3.16 -14.95 2.79
N LYS A 143 -2.79 -16.17 3.21
CA LYS A 143 -1.69 -16.94 2.61
C LYS A 143 -2.26 -17.74 1.43
N SER A 144 -1.95 -17.30 0.22
CA SER A 144 -2.51 -17.87 -1.03
C SER A 144 -2.32 -19.39 -1.13
N SER A 145 -1.17 -19.92 -0.71
CA SER A 145 -0.88 -21.35 -0.82
C SER A 145 -1.68 -22.25 0.13
N THR A 146 -2.33 -21.71 1.17
CA THR A 146 -3.08 -22.51 2.13
C THR A 146 -4.49 -21.98 2.42
N GLY A 147 -4.88 -20.84 1.83
CA GLY A 147 -6.13 -20.14 2.16
C GLY A 147 -6.23 -19.68 3.62
N GLN A 148 -5.12 -19.70 4.37
CA GLN A 148 -5.14 -19.37 5.78
C GLN A 148 -5.26 -17.86 5.97
N ARG A 149 -6.20 -17.44 6.83
CA ARG A 149 -6.50 -16.04 7.11
C ARG A 149 -6.07 -15.62 8.50
N VAL A 150 -5.44 -14.46 8.58
CA VAL A 150 -5.14 -13.72 9.82
C VAL A 150 -5.95 -12.42 9.81
N TYR A 151 -6.46 -12.01 10.96
CA TYR A 151 -7.26 -10.80 11.09
C TYR A 151 -6.55 -9.76 11.96
N PRO A 152 -6.85 -8.47 11.79
CA PRO A 152 -6.34 -7.42 12.65
C PRO A 152 -6.70 -7.69 14.11
N LYS A 153 -5.76 -7.38 15.02
CA LYS A 153 -6.04 -7.42 16.47
C LYS A 153 -7.22 -6.48 16.77
N GLY A 154 -8.16 -6.94 17.59
CA GLY A 154 -9.36 -6.17 17.93
C GLY A 154 -10.52 -6.28 16.92
N SER A 155 -10.36 -7.02 15.82
CA SER A 155 -11.45 -7.27 14.86
C SER A 155 -12.56 -8.20 15.36
N GLY A 156 -12.39 -8.82 16.54
CA GLY A 156 -13.28 -9.86 17.06
C GLY A 156 -13.22 -11.19 16.30
N LYS A 157 -12.38 -11.29 15.25
CA LYS A 157 -12.21 -12.50 14.42
C LYS A 157 -10.93 -13.25 14.80
N THR A 158 -11.00 -14.58 14.81
CA THR A 158 -9.85 -15.46 15.08
C THR A 158 -9.23 -15.98 13.79
N ARG A 159 -7.94 -16.32 13.84
CA ARG A 159 -7.19 -16.91 12.72
C ARG A 159 -7.89 -18.19 12.24
N THR A 160 -8.03 -18.37 10.92
CA THR A 160 -8.59 -19.62 10.41
C THR A 160 -7.60 -20.79 10.60
N PRO A 161 -8.08 -22.00 10.94
CA PRO A 161 -7.24 -23.19 10.98
C PRO A 161 -6.51 -23.40 9.65
N LYS A 162 -5.32 -24.00 9.69
CA LYS A 162 -4.62 -24.43 8.48
C LYS A 162 -5.46 -25.53 7.84
N VAL A 163 -6.12 -25.25 6.72
CA VAL A 163 -6.75 -26.31 5.91
C VAL A 163 -5.61 -27.13 5.31
N PRO A 164 -5.51 -28.45 5.56
CA PRO A 164 -4.56 -29.29 4.85
C PRO A 164 -4.92 -29.24 3.36
N VAL A 165 -3.96 -28.86 2.52
CA VAL A 165 -4.09 -29.03 1.07
C VAL A 165 -4.20 -30.55 0.85
N LYS A 166 -5.36 -31.03 0.36
CA LYS A 166 -5.41 -32.35 -0.24
C LYS A 166 -4.52 -32.28 -1.47
N THR A 167 -3.38 -32.95 -1.42
CA THR A 167 -2.63 -33.26 -2.63
C THR A 167 -3.47 -34.29 -3.36
N ASP A 168 -4.12 -33.87 -4.44
CA ASP A 168 -4.74 -34.80 -5.38
C ASP A 168 -3.60 -35.67 -5.93
N GLY A 169 -3.73 -36.98 -5.74
CA GLY A 169 -2.74 -37.99 -6.12
C GLY A 169 -2.69 -38.25 -7.62
#